data_AF-A0A838HQB5-F1
#
_entry.id   AF-A0A838HQB5-F1
#
_cell.length_a   1.000
_cell.length_b   1.000
_cell.length_c   1.000
_cell.angle_alpha   90.00
_cell.angle_beta   90.00
_cell.angle_gamma   90.00
#
_symmetry.space_group_name_H-M   'P 1'
#
loop_
_entity.id
_entity.type
_entity.pdbx_description
1 polymer ?
#
loop_
_entity_poly.entity_id
_entity_poly.type
_entity_poly.pdbx_seq_one_letter_code
_entity_poly.pdbx_strand_id
1 'polypeptide(L)'
;MKVTSRFGTAVVAGLVAAAVAQQLGRPAGERDWHGRVGGIVPYDFRPPTVRRFRRAWFNPDDPRLFTERDFGVGWALNLGALQRRLQRA
;
A
#
# COMPACT_ATOMS: atom_id res chain seq x y z
N MET A 1 -15.55 20.94 -9.45
CA MET A 1 -14.71 20.70 -10.64
C MET A 1 -14.06 19.32 -10.50
N LYS A 2 -14.53 18.29 -11.23
CA LYS A 2 -13.89 16.96 -11.19
C LYS A 2 -12.64 17.01 -12.08
N VAL A 3 -11.51 17.41 -11.51
CA VAL A 3 -10.20 17.33 -12.20
C VAL A 3 -9.76 15.87 -12.14
N THR A 4 -10.36 15.03 -12.97
CA THR A 4 -9.91 13.64 -13.12
C THR A 4 -8.69 13.66 -14.04
N SER A 5 -7.49 13.77 -13.46
CA SER A 5 -6.24 13.65 -14.22
C SER A 5 -6.18 12.26 -14.85
N ARG A 6 -6.45 12.17 -16.16
CA ARG A 6 -6.38 10.91 -16.92
C ARG A 6 -5.02 10.23 -16.75
N PHE A 7 -3.96 11.03 -16.58
CA PHE A 7 -2.62 10.55 -16.29
C PHE A 7 -2.54 9.83 -14.93
N GLY A 8 -3.05 10.45 -13.87
CA GLY A 8 -3.05 9.83 -12.54
C GLY A 8 -3.81 8.51 -12.50
N THR A 9 -4.98 8.47 -13.14
CA THR A 9 -5.76 7.23 -13.29
C THR A 9 -4.98 6.16 -14.05
N ALA A 10 -4.30 6.52 -15.14
CA ALA A 10 -3.51 5.57 -15.92
C ALA A 10 -2.33 5.00 -15.11
N VAL A 11 -1.65 5.82 -14.31
CA VAL A 11 -0.57 5.36 -13.42
C VAL A 11 -1.09 4.38 -12.39
N VAL A 12 -2.21 4.70 -11.72
CA VAL A 12 -2.82 3.80 -10.73
C VAL A 12 -3.26 2.49 -11.36
N ALA A 13 -3.93 2.54 -12.51
CA ALA A 13 -4.37 1.35 -13.23
C ALA A 13 -3.18 0.49 -13.68
N GLY A 14 -2.11 1.11 -14.17
CA GLY A 14 -0.89 0.43 -14.57
C GLY A 14 -0.20 -0.29 -13.41
N LEU A 15 -0.11 0.34 -12.24
CA LEU A 15 0.45 -0.28 -11.04
C LEU A 15 -0.38 -1.49 -10.57
N VAL A 16 -1.72 -1.38 -10.60
CA VAL A 16 -2.61 -2.51 -10.27
C VAL A 16 -2.43 -3.65 -11.27
N ALA A 17 -2.43 -3.34 -12.57
CA ALA A 17 -2.22 -4.34 -13.62
C ALA A 17 -0.86 -5.04 -13.48
N ALA A 18 0.21 -4.29 -13.21
CA ALA A 18 1.54 -4.85 -12.99
C ALA A 18 1.60 -5.77 -11.76
N ALA A 19 0.95 -5.38 -10.65
CA ALA A 19 0.87 -6.20 -9.44
C ALA A 19 0.11 -7.51 -9.69
N VAL A 20 -1.01 -7.47 -10.42
CA VAL A 20 -1.77 -8.66 -10.79
C VAL A 20 -0.97 -9.54 -11.76
N ALA A 21 -0.34 -8.96 -12.78
CA ALA A 21 0.49 -9.68 -13.74
C ALA A 21 1.66 -10.41 -13.05
N GLN A 22 2.30 -9.77 -12.06
CA GLN A 22 3.36 -10.38 -11.25
C GLN A 22 2.88 -11.65 -10.52
N GLN A 23 1.64 -11.67 -10.03
CA GLN A 23 1.08 -12.83 -9.32
C GLN A 23 0.60 -13.91 -10.30
N LEU A 24 -0.01 -13.53 -11.41
CA LEU A 24 -0.46 -14.49 -12.42
C LEU A 24 0.70 -15.18 -13.14
N GLY A 25 1.86 -14.52 -13.23
CA GLY A 25 3.10 -15.11 -13.75
C GLY A 25 3.71 -16.20 -12.86
N ARG A 26 3.23 -16.37 -11.62
CA ARG A 26 3.66 -17.44 -10.70
C ARG A 26 2.74 -18.67 -10.82
N PRO A 27 3.26 -19.89 -10.56
CA PRO A 27 2.44 -21.07 -10.38
C PRO A 27 1.34 -20.83 -9.35
N ALA A 28 0.14 -21.40 -9.53
CA ALA A 28 -1.03 -21.08 -8.70
C ALA A 28 -0.80 -21.27 -7.19
N GLY A 29 0.01 -22.26 -6.80
CA GLY A 29 0.36 -22.53 -5.39
C GLY A 29 1.40 -21.57 -4.78
N GLU A 30 2.09 -20.77 -5.60
CA GLU A 30 3.15 -19.83 -5.18
C GLU A 30 2.70 -18.37 -5.22
N ARG A 31 1.39 -18.15 -5.40
CA ARG A 31 0.78 -16.81 -5.44
C ARG A 31 0.50 -16.34 -4.02
N ASP A 32 1.37 -15.49 -3.52
CA ASP A 32 1.22 -14.90 -2.19
C ASP A 32 0.21 -13.75 -2.14
N TRP A 33 -0.11 -13.17 -3.30
CA TRP A 33 -0.97 -11.99 -3.45
C TRP A 33 -0.48 -10.75 -2.68
N HIS A 34 0.80 -10.71 -2.32
CA HIS A 34 1.46 -9.53 -1.76
C HIS A 34 2.88 -9.39 -2.32
N GLY A 35 3.43 -8.18 -2.32
CA GLY A 35 4.76 -7.93 -2.85
C GLY A 35 5.04 -6.46 -3.14
N ARG A 36 5.98 -6.22 -4.07
CA ARG A 36 6.31 -4.88 -4.58
C ARG A 36 6.43 -4.89 -6.09
N VAL A 37 5.77 -3.95 -6.76
CA VAL A 37 5.98 -3.67 -8.18
C VAL A 37 7.32 -2.95 -8.33
N GLY A 38 8.20 -3.50 -9.18
CA GLY A 38 9.54 -2.95 -9.42
C GLY A 38 10.42 -2.84 -8.17
N GLY A 39 10.12 -3.60 -7.10
CA GLY A 39 10.84 -3.51 -5.82
C GLY A 39 10.54 -2.25 -4.99
N ILE A 40 9.64 -1.36 -5.46
CA ILE A 40 9.39 -0.05 -4.83
C ILE A 40 7.96 0.05 -4.31
N VAL A 41 6.96 -0.13 -5.18
CA VAL A 41 5.56 0.13 -4.83
C VAL A 41 4.94 -1.10 -4.18
N PRO A 42 4.64 -1.10 -2.88
CA PRO A 42 4.08 -2.27 -2.22
C PRO A 42 2.64 -2.54 -2.66
N TYR A 43 2.22 -3.80 -2.57
CA TYR A 43 0.83 -4.19 -2.67
C TYR A 43 0.52 -5.39 -1.77
N ASP A 44 -0.72 -5.47 -1.31
CA ASP A 44 -1.27 -6.61 -0.58
C ASP A 44 -2.73 -6.81 -0.98
N PHE A 45 -3.07 -7.94 -1.60
CA PHE A 45 -4.45 -8.30 -1.98
C PHE A 45 -5.03 -9.40 -1.09
N ARG A 46 -4.35 -9.75 0.01
CA ARG A 46 -4.90 -10.68 1.00
C ARG A 46 -6.03 -10.01 1.78
N PRO A 47 -6.99 -10.76 2.33
CA PRO A 47 -8.07 -10.17 3.13
C PRO A 47 -7.52 -9.26 4.24
N PRO A 48 -8.04 -8.02 4.37
CA PRO A 48 -7.60 -7.11 5.41
C PRO A 48 -7.93 -7.67 6.79
N THR A 49 -7.14 -7.29 7.79
CA THR A 49 -7.41 -7.62 9.19
C THR A 49 -7.31 -6.35 10.03
N VAL A 50 -8.10 -6.27 11.10
CA VAL A 50 -8.06 -5.13 12.05
C VAL A 50 -6.64 -4.90 12.57
N ARG A 51 -5.89 -5.99 12.82
CA ARG A 51 -4.49 -5.92 13.26
C ARG A 51 -3.58 -5.27 12.21
N ARG A 52 -3.71 -5.64 10.94
CA ARG A 52 -2.91 -5.04 9.85
C ARG A 52 -3.30 -3.60 9.60
N PHE A 53 -4.59 -3.29 9.62
CA PHE A 53 -5.10 -1.93 9.48
C PHE A 53 -4.53 -1.01 10.56
N ARG A 54 -4.64 -1.39 11.84
CA ARG A 54 -4.05 -0.62 12.95
C ARG A 54 -2.54 -0.47 12.81
N ARG A 55 -1.84 -1.52 12.37
CA ARG A 55 -0.38 -1.46 12.15
C ARG A 55 0.02 -0.50 11.04
N ALA A 56 -0.75 -0.45 9.95
CA ALA A 56 -0.44 0.41 8.80
C ALA A 56 -0.82 1.88 9.06
N TRP A 57 -1.98 2.13 9.68
CA TRP A 57 -2.53 3.47 9.77
C TRP A 57 -2.34 4.14 11.13
N PHE A 58 -2.24 3.38 12.21
CA PHE A 58 -2.28 3.89 13.59
C PHE A 58 -1.24 3.20 14.49
N ASN A 59 0.00 3.09 14.02
CA ASN A 59 1.07 2.47 14.79
C ASN A 59 2.01 3.53 15.36
N PRO A 60 1.80 3.96 16.61
CA PRO A 60 2.65 4.95 17.20
C PRO A 60 4.04 4.41 17.61
N ASP A 61 4.34 3.14 17.48
CA ASP A 61 5.68 2.63 17.79
C ASP A 61 6.56 2.57 16.53
N ASP A 62 5.95 2.61 15.33
CA ASP A 62 6.67 2.70 14.06
C ASP A 62 7.04 4.17 13.76
N PRO A 63 8.33 4.51 13.56
CA PRO A 63 8.76 5.87 13.27
C PRO A 63 8.49 6.30 11.81
N ARG A 64 8.12 5.37 10.92
CA ARG A 64 7.87 5.64 9.50
C ARG A 64 6.51 6.30 9.30
N LEU A 65 6.47 7.36 8.48
CA LEU A 65 5.21 7.99 8.05
C LEU A 65 4.50 7.16 6.99
N PHE A 66 5.26 6.56 6.07
CA PHE A 66 4.72 5.71 5.02
C PHE A 66 5.03 4.26 5.36
N THR A 67 3.98 3.47 5.54
CA THR A 67 4.07 2.03 5.81
C THR A 67 3.46 1.26 4.65
N GLU A 68 3.74 -0.04 4.58
CA GLU A 68 3.01 -0.92 3.68
C GLU A 68 1.53 -0.92 4.05
N ARG A 69 0.66 -0.81 3.05
CA ARG A 69 -0.79 -0.79 3.26
C ARG A 69 -1.31 -2.19 3.58
N ASP A 70 -2.37 -2.27 4.35
CA ASP A 70 -3.01 -3.52 4.76
C ASP A 70 -3.79 -4.20 3.62
N PHE A 71 -4.26 -3.41 2.64
CA PHE A 71 -4.90 -3.89 1.42
C PHE A 71 -4.79 -2.91 0.25
N GLY A 72 -4.57 -3.42 -0.95
CA GLY A 72 -4.42 -2.69 -2.22
C GLY A 72 -2.98 -2.37 -2.58
N VAL A 73 -2.80 -1.45 -3.54
CA VAL A 73 -1.49 -1.00 -4.03
C VAL A 73 -1.11 0.34 -3.38
N GLY A 74 0.17 0.51 -3.06
CA GLY A 74 0.75 1.73 -2.49
C GLY A 74 0.94 1.68 -0.97
N TRP A 75 1.29 2.84 -0.42
CA TRP A 75 1.59 3.03 1.00
C TRP A 75 0.36 3.50 1.79
N ALA A 76 0.33 3.16 3.08
CA ALA A 76 -0.54 3.79 4.05
C ALA A 76 0.19 4.96 4.73
N LEU A 77 -0.58 5.93 5.22
CA LEU A 77 -0.07 7.01 6.06
C LEU A 77 -0.27 6.64 7.52
N ASN A 78 0.83 6.47 8.26
CA ASN A 78 0.80 6.20 9.68
C ASN A 78 0.49 7.49 10.46
N LEU A 79 -0.77 7.66 10.81
CA LEU A 79 -1.29 8.82 11.53
C LEU A 79 -0.72 8.93 12.95
N GLY A 80 -0.37 7.80 13.58
CA GLY A 80 0.30 7.81 14.89
C GLY A 80 1.69 8.44 14.82
N ALA A 81 2.49 8.07 13.81
CA ALA A 81 3.78 8.67 13.57
C ALA A 81 3.67 10.15 13.17
N LEU A 82 2.68 10.50 12.35
CA LEU A 82 2.43 11.89 11.96
C LEU A 82 2.12 12.77 13.18
N GLN A 83 1.20 12.32 14.05
CA GLN A 83 0.84 13.04 15.26
C GLN A 83 2.04 13.31 16.17
N ARG A 84 2.91 12.31 16.40
CA ARG A 84 4.13 12.52 17.20
C ARG A 84 5.10 13.53 16.59
N ARG A 85 5.22 13.57 15.26
CA ARG A 85 6.08 14.56 14.59
C ARG A 85 5.52 15.96 14.74
N LEU A 86 4.20 16.13 14.61
CA LEU A 86 3.54 17.41 14.82
C LEU A 86 3.65 17.91 16.27
N GLN A 87 3.66 17.02 17.25
CA GLN A 87 3.84 17.38 18.67
C GLN A 87 5.28 17.78 19.04
N ARG A 88 6.26 17.43 18.20
CA ARG A 88 7.69 17.72 18.44
C ARG A 88 8.21 18.88 17.59
N ALA A 89 7.39 19.41 16.69
CA ALA A 89 7.69 20.57 15.85
C ALA A 89 7.25 21.84 16.56
#